data_AF-A0A1Q9K0A5-F1
#
_entry.id   AF-A0A1Q9K0A5-F1
#
_cell.length_a   1.000
_cell.length_b   1.000
_cell.length_c   1.000
_cell.angle_alpha   90.00
_cell.angle_beta   90.00
_cell.angle_gamma   90.00
#
_symmetry.space_group_name_H-M   'P 1'
#
loop_
_entity.id
_entity.type
_entity.pdbx_description
1 polymer ?
#
loop_
_entity_poly.entity_id
_entity_poly.type
_entity_poly.pdbx_seq_one_letter_code
_entity_poly.pdbx_strand_id
1 'polypeptide(L)'
;MKQIVLSLLVDNTPGVLSRVAGLFTRRGYNIDSIAAGVTQNPKYTRITVVATGDDIILEQIRKQLLKLEDVVKIMQLEDNNSVCRELVLVKVKADKKEKQEIIAVADIFRAKIVDVSKNSLIIELTGNVNKIQAFISLLDGFDIIEMVRTGLTGLGRGKNIASVE
;
A
#
# COMPACT_ATOMS: atom_id res chain seq x y z
N MET A 1 -12.49 -15.52 5.46
CA MET A 1 -11.10 -15.02 5.47
C MET A 1 -11.12 -13.57 5.89
N LYS A 2 -10.17 -13.15 6.73
CA LYS A 2 -10.03 -11.77 7.22
C LYS A 2 -8.73 -11.18 6.68
N GLN A 3 -8.73 -9.88 6.45
CA GLN A 3 -7.54 -9.12 6.08
C GLN A 3 -7.07 -8.29 7.27
N ILE A 4 -5.76 -8.22 7.49
CA ILE A 4 -5.16 -7.34 8.49
C ILE A 4 -4.06 -6.50 7.86
N VAL A 5 -3.80 -5.34 8.47
CA VAL A 5 -2.68 -4.47 8.12
C VAL A 5 -1.73 -4.43 9.31
N LEU A 6 -0.49 -4.85 9.11
CA LEU A 6 0.57 -4.86 10.11
C LEU A 6 1.60 -3.78 9.76
N SER A 7 1.83 -2.85 10.68
CA SER A 7 2.94 -1.90 10.64
C SER A 7 4.09 -2.45 11.49
N LEU A 8 5.16 -2.86 10.85
CA LEU A 8 6.40 -3.26 11.47
C LEU A 8 7.36 -2.07 11.51
N LEU A 9 7.98 -1.86 12.66
CA LEU A 9 9.14 -0.99 12.82
C LEU A 9 10.35 -1.90 12.98
N VAL A 10 11.29 -1.79 12.05
CA VAL A 10 12.44 -2.69 11.95
C VAL A 10 13.74 -1.91 11.90
N ASP A 11 14.82 -2.53 12.37
CA ASP A 11 16.16 -1.99 12.18
C ASP A 11 16.48 -1.87 10.69
N ASN A 12 17.00 -0.72 10.29
CA ASN A 12 17.34 -0.42 8.91
C ASN A 12 18.69 -1.04 8.54
N THR A 13 18.73 -2.37 8.47
CA THR A 13 19.90 -3.14 8.09
C THR A 13 19.74 -3.75 6.69
N PRO A 14 20.86 -3.99 5.97
CA PRO A 14 20.80 -4.66 4.67
C PRO A 14 20.01 -5.97 4.73
N GLY A 15 19.09 -6.15 3.78
CA GLY A 15 18.30 -7.37 3.64
C GLY A 15 17.08 -7.50 4.56
N VAL A 16 16.77 -6.50 5.41
CA VAL A 16 15.63 -6.59 6.35
C VAL A 16 14.29 -6.85 5.65
N LEU A 17 14.02 -6.15 4.54
CA LEU A 17 12.82 -6.37 3.75
C LEU A 17 12.75 -7.80 3.19
N SER A 18 13.88 -8.33 2.72
CA SER A 18 13.96 -9.70 2.19
C SER A 18 13.73 -10.74 3.30
N ARG A 19 14.19 -10.50 4.53
CA ARG A 19 13.95 -11.40 5.67
C ARG A 19 12.48 -11.41 6.08
N VAL A 20 11.86 -10.24 6.13
CA VAL A 20 10.41 -10.10 6.40
C VAL A 20 9.60 -10.79 5.30
N ALA A 21 9.83 -10.47 4.03
CA ALA A 21 9.11 -11.11 2.92
C ALA A 21 9.34 -12.62 2.86
N GLY A 22 10.59 -13.07 3.04
CA GLY A 22 10.95 -14.49 3.03
C GLY A 22 10.33 -15.30 4.18
N LEU A 23 9.90 -14.66 5.27
CA LEU A 23 9.11 -15.33 6.31
C LEU A 23 7.73 -15.75 5.79
N PHE A 24 7.05 -14.87 5.04
CA PHE A 24 5.76 -15.19 4.44
C PHE A 24 5.90 -16.34 3.42
N THR A 25 6.88 -16.25 2.52
CA THR A 25 7.12 -17.29 1.51
C THR A 25 7.42 -18.65 2.13
N ARG A 26 8.33 -18.74 3.12
CA ARG A 26 8.70 -20.02 3.75
C ARG A 26 7.55 -20.69 4.50
N ARG A 27 6.57 -19.91 4.94
CA ARG A 27 5.40 -20.40 5.69
C ARG A 27 4.16 -20.58 4.82
N GLY A 28 4.23 -20.22 3.54
CA GLY A 28 3.09 -20.28 2.63
C GLY A 28 2.00 -19.25 2.96
N TYR A 29 2.36 -18.13 3.59
CA TYR A 29 1.43 -17.03 3.86
C TYR A 29 1.34 -16.09 2.66
N ASN A 30 0.14 -15.61 2.34
CA ASN A 30 -0.04 -14.62 1.27
C ASN A 30 0.31 -13.20 1.75
N ILE A 31 0.98 -12.43 0.89
CA ILE A 31 1.14 -10.99 1.03
C ILE A 31 0.23 -10.34 -0.01
N ASP A 32 -0.80 -9.63 0.44
CA ASP A 32 -1.68 -8.89 -0.46
C ASP A 32 -1.03 -7.56 -0.89
N SER A 33 -0.26 -6.96 0.01
CA SER A 33 0.48 -5.73 -0.22
C SER A 33 1.64 -5.60 0.76
N ILE A 34 2.77 -5.07 0.30
CA ILE A 34 3.92 -4.74 1.14
C ILE A 34 4.52 -3.41 0.68
N ALA A 35 4.71 -2.50 1.63
CA ALA A 35 5.38 -1.22 1.40
C ALA A 35 6.44 -1.00 2.46
N ALA A 36 7.63 -0.56 2.07
CA ALA A 36 8.74 -0.30 2.99
C ALA A 36 9.31 1.09 2.74
N GLY A 37 9.57 1.83 3.82
CA GLY A 37 10.19 3.15 3.75
C GLY A 37 10.95 3.48 5.02
N VAL A 38 12.09 4.15 4.87
CA VAL A 38 12.89 4.65 5.99
C VAL A 38 12.05 5.69 6.76
N THR A 39 12.09 5.63 8.09
CA THR A 39 11.36 6.57 8.93
C THR A 39 12.10 7.90 9.07
N GLN A 40 11.54 8.84 9.85
CA GLN A 40 12.24 10.07 10.22
C GLN A 40 13.55 9.82 10.99
N ASN A 41 13.67 8.65 11.65
CA ASN A 41 14.92 8.17 12.19
C ASN A 41 15.54 7.16 11.20
N PRO A 42 16.67 7.50 10.53
CA PRO A 42 17.27 6.65 9.51
C PRO A 42 17.73 5.28 9.98
N LYS A 43 17.82 5.07 11.31
CA LYS A 43 18.11 3.75 11.91
C LYS A 43 16.96 2.77 11.75
N TYR A 44 15.75 3.23 11.46
CA TYR A 44 14.56 2.39 11.38
C TYR A 44 13.86 2.52 10.03
N THR A 45 13.40 1.38 9.54
CA THR A 45 12.50 1.27 8.39
C THR A 45 11.12 0.86 8.89
N ARG A 46 10.07 1.45 8.33
CA ARG A 46 8.69 1.01 8.54
C ARG A 46 8.28 0.13 7.37
N ILE A 47 7.83 -1.07 7.67
CA ILE A 47 7.26 -2.00 6.68
C ILE A 47 5.78 -2.16 7.01
N THR A 48 4.92 -1.80 6.08
CA THR A 48 3.47 -2.07 6.17
C THR A 48 3.17 -3.31 5.33
N VAL A 49 2.62 -4.34 5.96
CA VAL A 49 2.24 -5.60 5.30
C VAL A 49 0.74 -5.80 5.45
N VAL A 50 0.09 -6.11 4.33
CA VAL A 50 -1.31 -6.52 4.30
C VAL A 50 -1.36 -8.01 4.02
N ALA A 51 -2.05 -8.75 4.87
CA ALA A 51 -2.15 -10.20 4.78
C ALA A 51 -3.58 -10.65 5.00
N THR A 52 -3.98 -11.71 4.28
CA THR A 52 -5.29 -12.34 4.38
C THR A 52 -5.16 -13.78 4.88
N GLY A 53 -6.03 -14.18 5.80
CA GLY A 53 -6.03 -15.52 6.38
C GLY A 53 -7.23 -15.77 7.31
N ASP A 54 -7.24 -16.93 7.97
CA ASP A 54 -8.10 -17.16 9.14
C ASP A 54 -7.43 -16.64 10.42
N ASP A 55 -8.16 -16.62 11.53
CA ASP A 55 -7.65 -16.08 12.79
C ASP A 55 -6.37 -16.80 13.28
N ILE A 56 -6.25 -18.10 12.99
CA ILE A 56 -5.10 -18.92 13.39
C ILE A 56 -3.86 -18.51 12.59
N ILE A 57 -3.98 -18.41 11.27
CA ILE A 57 -2.90 -18.00 10.35
C ILE A 57 -2.45 -16.58 10.66
N LEU A 58 -3.39 -15.65 10.88
CA LEU A 58 -3.07 -14.25 11.17
C LEU A 58 -2.31 -14.09 12.49
N GLU A 59 -2.74 -14.79 13.55
CA GLU A 59 -2.00 -14.82 14.81
C GLU A 59 -0.62 -15.47 14.66
N GLN A 60 -0.51 -16.52 13.85
CA GLN A 60 0.78 -17.14 13.54
C GLN A 60 1.70 -16.18 12.80
N ILE A 61 1.22 -15.43 11.80
CA ILE A 61 1.99 -14.39 11.09
C ILE A 61 2.58 -13.42 12.11
N ARG A 62 1.75 -12.85 13.00
CA ARG A 62 2.19 -11.90 14.03
C ARG A 62 3.27 -12.51 14.93
N LYS A 63 3.06 -13.73 15.42
CA LYS A 63 4.02 -14.44 16.28
C LYS A 63 5.33 -14.75 15.58
N GLN A 64 5.30 -15.10 14.30
CA GLN A 64 6.53 -15.39 13.55
C GLN A 64 7.32 -14.10 13.26
N LEU A 65 6.63 -13.01 12.92
CA LEU A 65 7.29 -11.71 12.70
C LEU A 65 7.97 -11.19 13.97
N LEU A 66 7.36 -11.38 15.15
CA LEU A 66 7.97 -11.01 16.45
C LEU A 66 9.24 -11.81 16.79
N LYS A 67 9.51 -12.93 16.10
CA LYS A 67 10.74 -13.71 16.30
C LYS A 67 11.91 -13.24 15.44
N LEU A 68 11.67 -12.33 14.50
CA LEU A 68 12.75 -11.76 13.70
C LEU A 68 13.50 -10.74 14.57
N GLU A 69 14.82 -10.91 14.69
CA GLU A 69 15.66 -10.03 15.51
C GLU A 69 15.59 -8.56 15.08
N ASP A 70 15.45 -8.30 13.77
CA ASP A 70 15.34 -6.93 13.25
C ASP A 70 14.03 -6.24 13.64
N VAL A 71 13.01 -6.98 14.10
CA VAL A 71 11.69 -6.42 14.35
C VAL A 71 11.63 -5.81 15.75
N VAL A 72 11.68 -4.48 15.80
CA VAL A 72 11.62 -3.70 17.04
C VAL A 72 10.20 -3.65 17.59
N LYS A 73 9.20 -3.44 16.72
CA LYS A 73 7.81 -3.30 17.13
C LYS A 73 6.85 -3.72 16.01
N ILE A 74 5.74 -4.33 16.37
CA ILE A 74 4.64 -4.63 15.46
C ILE A 74 3.36 -4.00 16.00
N MET A 75 2.61 -3.33 15.13
CA MET A 75 1.30 -2.78 15.41
C MET A 75 0.32 -3.21 14.33
N GLN A 76 -0.88 -3.66 14.72
CA GLN A 76 -1.98 -3.82 13.77
C GLN A 76 -2.66 -2.47 13.55
N LEU A 77 -2.85 -2.09 12.29
CA LEU A 77 -3.55 -0.86 11.91
C LEU A 77 -5.03 -1.17 11.68
N GLU A 78 -5.85 -0.88 12.67
CA GLU A 78 -7.31 -1.00 12.57
C GLU A 78 -7.91 0.20 11.83
N ASP A 79 -8.93 -0.03 10.99
CA ASP A 79 -9.54 0.99 10.14
C ASP A 79 -10.03 2.23 10.90
N ASN A 80 -10.66 2.03 12.06
CA ASN A 80 -11.22 3.12 12.87
C ASN A 80 -10.15 3.94 13.61
N ASN A 81 -9.00 3.32 13.88
CA ASN A 81 -7.93 3.88 14.70
C ASN A 81 -6.67 4.22 13.92
N SER A 82 -6.72 4.13 12.58
CA SER A 82 -5.56 4.34 11.71
C SER A 82 -5.90 5.21 10.51
N VAL A 83 -4.87 5.70 9.85
CA VAL A 83 -4.96 6.31 8.53
C VAL A 83 -4.08 5.49 7.61
N CYS A 84 -4.72 4.73 6.71
CA CYS A 84 -4.04 3.96 5.68
C CYS A 84 -4.30 4.59 4.31
N ARG A 85 -3.25 4.73 3.51
CA ARG A 85 -3.27 5.32 2.17
C ARG A 85 -2.32 4.55 1.25
N GLU A 86 -2.60 4.62 -0.03
CA GLU A 86 -1.68 4.23 -1.09
C GLU A 86 -1.75 5.26 -2.23
N LEU A 87 -0.72 5.25 -3.07
CA LEU A 87 -0.66 6.01 -4.31
C LEU A 87 -0.74 5.03 -5.48
N VAL A 88 -1.49 5.43 -6.51
CA VAL A 88 -1.54 4.76 -7.81
C VAL A 88 -1.13 5.72 -8.91
N LEU A 89 -0.35 5.22 -9.87
CA LEU A 89 -0.20 5.82 -11.19
C LEU A 89 -0.88 4.91 -12.21
N VAL A 90 -1.75 5.47 -13.03
CA VAL A 90 -2.44 4.76 -14.11
C VAL A 90 -2.13 5.46 -15.42
N LYS A 91 -1.55 4.74 -16.38
CA LYS A 91 -1.37 5.21 -17.76
C LYS A 91 -2.51 4.65 -18.61
N VAL A 92 -3.27 5.54 -19.24
CA VAL A 92 -4.44 5.19 -20.05
C VAL A 92 -4.19 5.65 -21.47
N LYS A 93 -4.41 4.78 -22.46
CA LYS A 93 -4.44 5.16 -23.87
C LYS A 93 -5.73 5.93 -24.12
N ALA A 94 -5.60 7.07 -24.78
CA ALA A 94 -6.74 7.94 -25.01
C ALA A 94 -6.52 8.86 -26.21
N ASP A 95 -7.52 8.92 -27.08
CA ASP A 95 -7.63 9.95 -28.11
C ASP A 95 -8.08 11.31 -27.54
N LYS A 96 -8.32 12.31 -28.41
CA LYS A 96 -8.69 13.65 -27.95
C LYS A 96 -10.03 13.68 -27.20
N LYS A 97 -11.00 12.85 -27.59
CA LYS A 97 -12.33 12.79 -26.98
C LYS A 97 -12.27 12.03 -25.66
N GLU A 98 -11.68 10.84 -25.67
CA GLU A 98 -11.51 10.00 -24.48
C GLU A 98 -10.77 10.73 -23.37
N LYS A 99 -9.76 11.55 -23.72
CA LYS A 99 -9.05 12.38 -22.73
C LYS A 99 -9.96 13.30 -21.95
N GLN A 100 -10.96 13.92 -22.58
CA GLN A 100 -11.88 14.82 -21.89
C GLN A 100 -12.73 14.07 -20.87
N GLU A 101 -13.19 12.87 -21.24
CA GLU A 101 -13.95 11.98 -20.35
C GLU A 101 -13.09 11.52 -19.16
N ILE A 102 -11.86 11.08 -19.42
CA ILE A 102 -10.91 10.65 -18.38
C ILE A 102 -10.54 11.81 -17.44
N ILE A 103 -10.32 13.02 -17.95
CA ILE A 103 -10.04 14.20 -17.13
C ILE A 103 -11.21 14.49 -16.18
N ALA A 104 -12.46 14.39 -16.67
CA ALA A 104 -13.63 14.59 -15.82
C ALA A 104 -13.70 13.54 -14.68
N VAL A 105 -13.41 12.27 -14.97
CA VAL A 105 -13.32 11.21 -13.94
C VAL A 105 -12.20 11.51 -12.94
N ALA A 106 -11.03 11.94 -13.42
CA ALA A 106 -9.90 12.32 -12.56
C ALA A 106 -10.28 13.47 -11.61
N ASP A 107 -10.97 14.49 -12.10
CA ASP A 107 -11.41 15.64 -11.31
C ASP A 107 -12.39 15.23 -10.19
N ILE A 108 -13.34 14.34 -10.46
CA ILE A 108 -14.30 13.81 -9.47
C ILE A 108 -13.55 13.13 -8.31
N PHE A 109 -12.50 12.37 -8.62
CA PHE A 109 -11.70 11.65 -7.62
C PHE A 109 -10.62 12.53 -6.98
N ARG A 110 -10.49 13.79 -7.41
CA ARG A 110 -9.38 14.68 -7.04
C ARG A 110 -8.03 14.03 -7.35
N ALA A 111 -7.98 13.29 -8.46
CA ALA A 111 -6.75 12.77 -9.03
C ALA A 111 -6.03 13.89 -9.80
N LYS A 112 -4.76 13.69 -10.11
CA LYS A 112 -3.95 14.64 -10.88
C LYS A 112 -3.54 14.01 -12.19
N ILE A 113 -3.71 14.75 -13.28
CA ILE A 113 -3.06 14.40 -14.53
C ILE A 113 -1.60 14.85 -14.44
N VAL A 114 -0.68 13.90 -14.50
CA VAL A 114 0.77 14.17 -14.36
C VAL A 114 1.52 14.11 -15.68
N ASP A 115 0.91 13.52 -16.71
CA ASP A 115 1.44 13.52 -18.09
C ASP A 115 0.28 13.50 -19.10
N VAL A 116 0.48 14.22 -20.21
CA VAL A 116 -0.43 14.23 -21.37
C VAL A 116 0.39 14.05 -22.63
N SER A 117 0.29 12.89 -23.26
CA SER A 117 0.91 12.61 -24.55
C SER A 117 -0.11 12.71 -25.68
N LYS A 118 0.29 12.48 -26.94
CA LYS A 118 -0.65 12.51 -28.09
C LYS A 118 -1.75 11.43 -27.96
N ASN A 119 -1.41 10.25 -27.45
CA ASN A 119 -2.29 9.07 -27.44
C ASN A 119 -2.47 8.46 -26.05
N SER A 120 -2.06 9.15 -24.98
CA SER A 120 -2.20 8.67 -23.61
C SER A 120 -2.26 9.80 -22.58
N LEU A 121 -2.66 9.43 -21.36
CA LEU A 121 -2.58 10.23 -20.14
C LEU A 121 -1.91 9.39 -19.05
N ILE A 122 -1.21 10.04 -18.11
CA ILE A 122 -0.84 9.42 -16.83
C ILE A 122 -1.57 10.18 -15.72
N ILE A 123 -2.23 9.41 -14.85
CA ILE A 123 -3.06 9.91 -13.76
C ILE A 123 -2.48 9.41 -12.45
N GLU A 124 -2.24 10.34 -11.52
CA GLU A 124 -1.86 10.07 -10.14
C GLU A 124 -3.08 10.20 -9.23
N LEU A 125 -3.31 9.19 -8.37
CA LEU A 125 -4.31 9.28 -7.32
C LEU A 125 -3.76 8.73 -6.00
N THR A 126 -4.03 9.44 -4.92
CA THR A 126 -3.78 8.98 -3.54
C THR A 126 -5.12 8.80 -2.81
N GLY A 127 -5.26 7.69 -2.09
CA GLY A 127 -6.52 7.32 -1.45
C GLY A 127 -6.39 6.13 -0.51
N ASN A 128 -7.50 5.75 0.12
CA ASN A 128 -7.62 4.41 0.69
C ASN A 128 -7.91 3.40 -0.42
N VAL A 129 -7.82 2.10 -0.11
CA VAL A 129 -8.02 1.02 -1.09
C VAL A 129 -9.36 1.16 -1.82
N ASN A 130 -10.44 1.46 -1.10
CA ASN A 130 -11.77 1.60 -1.68
C ASN A 130 -11.86 2.75 -2.70
N LYS A 131 -11.25 3.91 -2.40
CA LYS A 131 -11.21 5.06 -3.31
C LYS A 131 -10.40 4.73 -4.57
N ILE A 132 -9.25 4.09 -4.40
CA ILE A 132 -8.37 3.70 -5.52
C ILE A 132 -9.06 2.68 -6.41
N GLN A 133 -9.70 1.67 -5.81
CA GLN A 133 -10.43 0.66 -6.55
C GLN A 133 -11.63 1.25 -7.31
N ALA A 134 -12.41 2.12 -6.66
CA ALA A 134 -13.54 2.80 -7.31
C ALA A 134 -13.09 3.68 -8.47
N PHE A 135 -11.93 4.34 -8.37
CA PHE A 135 -11.35 5.11 -9.47
C PHE A 135 -10.99 4.21 -10.65
N ILE A 136 -10.28 3.10 -10.39
CA ILE A 136 -9.90 2.13 -11.42
C ILE A 136 -11.14 1.57 -12.11
N SER A 137 -12.18 1.22 -11.36
CA SER A 137 -13.44 0.70 -11.94
C SER A 137 -14.20 1.72 -12.80
N LEU A 138 -14.04 3.03 -12.57
CA LEU A 138 -14.61 4.04 -13.47
C LEU A 138 -13.79 4.28 -14.73
N LEU A 139 -12.56 3.77 -14.76
CA LEU A 139 -11.77 3.69 -15.98
C LEU A 139 -12.08 2.41 -16.78
N ASP A 140 -12.96 1.53 -16.28
CA ASP A 140 -13.40 0.34 -17.01
C ASP A 140 -14.05 0.77 -18.32
N GLY A 141 -13.48 0.32 -19.44
CA GLY A 141 -13.89 0.72 -20.80
C GLY A 141 -12.84 1.56 -21.53
N PHE A 142 -11.88 2.15 -20.82
CA PHE A 142 -10.67 2.70 -21.42
C PHE A 142 -9.54 1.66 -21.44
N ASP A 143 -8.60 1.83 -22.35
CA ASP A 143 -7.43 0.96 -22.50
C ASP A 143 -6.32 1.38 -21.51
N ILE A 144 -6.28 0.74 -20.34
CA ILE A 144 -5.20 0.92 -19.34
C ILE A 144 -3.93 0.24 -19.87
N ILE A 145 -2.94 1.04 -20.23
CA ILE A 145 -1.64 0.57 -20.76
C ILE A 145 -0.81 -0.07 -19.64
N GLU A 146 -0.70 0.62 -18.51
CA GLU A 146 0.04 0.15 -17.34
C GLU A 146 -0.43 0.86 -16.08
N MET A 147 -0.21 0.20 -14.94
CA MET A 147 -0.53 0.74 -13.63
C MET A 147 0.50 0.28 -12.60
N VAL A 148 0.82 1.17 -11.67
CA VAL A 148 1.64 0.85 -10.50
C VAL A 148 0.97 1.37 -9.23
N ARG A 149 1.00 0.56 -8.17
CA ARG A 149 0.53 0.90 -6.83
C ARG A 149 1.69 0.81 -5.86
N THR A 150 1.77 1.74 -4.91
CA THR A 150 2.83 1.74 -3.89
C THR A 150 2.66 0.66 -2.83
N GLY A 151 1.47 0.06 -2.76
CA GLY A 151 1.01 -0.68 -1.59
C GLY A 151 0.54 0.26 -0.47
N LEU A 152 -0.12 -0.34 0.53
CA LEU A 152 -0.65 0.40 1.66
C LEU A 152 0.46 0.86 2.59
N THR A 153 0.44 2.14 2.94
CA THR A 153 1.17 2.70 4.09
C THR A 153 0.17 3.24 5.10
N GLY A 154 0.52 3.22 6.38
CA GLY A 154 -0.36 3.79 7.38
C GLY A 154 0.27 4.05 8.73
N LEU A 155 -0.44 4.85 9.52
CA LEU A 155 -0.09 5.22 10.89
C LEU A 155 -1.34 5.13 11.77
N GLY A 156 -1.15 4.79 13.04
CA GLY A 156 -2.20 4.92 14.05
C GLY A 156 -2.55 6.38 14.29
N ARG A 157 -3.81 6.64 14.64
CA ARG A 157 -4.33 7.97 14.99
C ARG A 157 -4.03 8.30 16.46
N GLY A 158 -3.86 9.58 16.75
CA GLY A 158 -3.68 10.07 18.12
C GLY A 158 -2.42 9.48 18.79
N LYS A 159 -2.56 8.99 20.03
CA LYS A 159 -1.46 8.42 20.81
C LYS A 159 -1.11 6.96 20.45
N ASN A 160 -1.77 6.36 19.45
CA ASN A 160 -1.42 5.02 18.97
C ASN A 160 -0.18 5.08 18.07
N ILE A 161 0.99 5.26 18.69
CA ILE A 161 2.25 5.44 17.97
C ILE A 161 3.06 4.14 17.95
N ALA A 162 3.33 3.66 16.74
CA ALA A 162 4.47 2.76 16.50
C ALA A 162 5.72 3.63 16.26
N SER A 163 6.12 4.43 17.23
CA SER A 163 7.39 5.15 17.24
C SER A 163 8.38 4.43 18.13
N VAL A 164 9.66 4.57 17.80
CA VAL A 164 10.74 4.47 18.79
C VAL A 164 10.87 5.87 19.40
N GLU A 165 10.84 5.96 20.74
CA GLU A 165 11.26 7.18 21.46
C GLU A 165 12.74 7.45 21.22
#